data_AF-A0A3N7Z614-F1
#
_entry.id   AF-A0A3N7Z614-F1
#
_cell.length_a   1.000
_cell.length_b   1.000
_cell.length_c   1.000
_cell.angle_alpha   90.00
_cell.angle_beta   90.00
_cell.angle_gamma   90.00
#
_symmetry.space_group_name_H-M   'P 1'
#
loop_
_entity.id
_entity.type
_entity.pdbx_description
1 polymer ?
#
loop_
_entity_poly.entity_id
_entity_poly.type
_entity_poly.pdbx_seq_one_letter_code
_entity_poly.pdbx_strand_id
1 'polypeptide(L)'
;MLQLGTGLTPASVAVTLNGNDIYLTQGTDQVKLDGMADGSGKTGVAQVQFADGTVWTAAQVVTMARNIQGTVGNDTLNGSWGADMFDGKGGTDVEIGNGGADTFIFNQGYGHLEINEYDFWGGTAGKVLQLGTGLTAASVAVTLNGNDIYLTQGTDQVKL
;
A
#
# COMPACT_ATOMS: atom_id res chain seq x y z
N MET A 1 -10.16 -21.97 8.52
CA MET A 1 -9.16 -22.00 7.43
C MET A 1 -9.89 -21.83 6.11
N LEU A 2 -9.28 -21.17 5.12
CA LEU A 2 -9.76 -21.15 3.74
C LEU A 2 -8.87 -22.08 2.90
N GLN A 3 -9.46 -22.94 2.08
CA GLN A 3 -8.71 -23.79 1.16
C GLN A 3 -9.05 -23.41 -0.29
N LEU A 4 -8.02 -23.13 -1.08
CA LEU A 4 -8.11 -22.77 -2.49
C LEU A 4 -7.84 -24.01 -3.35
N GLY A 5 -8.65 -24.18 -4.39
CA GLY A 5 -8.59 -25.33 -5.30
C GLY A 5 -7.44 -25.26 -6.31
N THR A 6 -7.30 -26.31 -7.13
CA THR A 6 -6.31 -26.36 -8.21
C THR A 6 -6.54 -25.25 -9.23
N GLY A 7 -5.45 -24.70 -9.78
CA GLY A 7 -5.50 -23.55 -10.71
C GLY A 7 -5.28 -22.20 -10.02
N LEU A 8 -5.39 -22.15 -8.69
CA LEU A 8 -4.95 -21.02 -7.87
C LEU A 8 -3.57 -21.34 -7.29
N THR A 9 -2.57 -20.54 -7.66
CA THR A 9 -1.23 -20.55 -7.06
C THR A 9 -1.01 -19.27 -6.26
N PRO A 10 -0.09 -19.27 -5.28
CA PRO A 10 0.26 -18.06 -4.53
C PRO A 10 0.57 -16.85 -5.42
N ALA A 11 1.28 -17.07 -6.54
CA ALA A 11 1.66 -16.01 -7.48
C ALA A 11 0.50 -15.52 -8.37
N SER A 12 -0.57 -16.30 -8.50
CA SER A 12 -1.74 -15.94 -9.32
C SER A 12 -2.82 -15.17 -8.55
N VAL A 13 -2.70 -15.10 -7.21
CA VAL A 13 -3.69 -14.46 -6.34
C VAL A 13 -3.17 -13.09 -5.91
N ALA A 14 -3.90 -12.05 -6.31
CA ALA A 14 -3.70 -10.70 -5.80
C ALA A 14 -4.36 -10.56 -4.42
N VAL A 15 -3.69 -9.86 -3.51
CA VAL A 15 -4.20 -9.55 -2.17
C VAL A 15 -4.36 -8.04 -2.06
N THR A 16 -5.59 -7.56 -1.89
CA THR A 16 -5.88 -6.13 -1.81
C THR A 16 -6.69 -5.79 -0.57
N LEU A 17 -6.49 -4.60 -0.04
CA LEU A 17 -7.19 -4.08 1.13
C LEU A 17 -8.26 -3.07 0.71
N ASN A 18 -9.42 -3.10 1.37
CA ASN A 18 -10.40 -2.03 1.29
C ASN A 18 -11.09 -1.90 2.66
N GLY A 19 -10.83 -0.80 3.35
CA GLY A 19 -11.19 -0.66 4.77
C GLY A 19 -10.49 -1.74 5.61
N ASN A 20 -11.28 -2.55 6.32
CA ASN A 20 -10.77 -3.67 7.12
C ASN A 20 -10.86 -5.02 6.41
N ASP A 21 -11.40 -5.05 5.19
CA ASP A 21 -11.63 -6.27 4.43
C ASP A 21 -10.47 -6.56 3.50
N ILE A 22 -10.01 -7.81 3.49
CA ILE A 22 -8.99 -8.27 2.55
C ILE A 22 -9.66 -9.05 1.42
N TYR A 23 -9.27 -8.78 0.19
CA TYR A 23 -9.79 -9.46 -1.00
C TYR A 23 -8.67 -10.28 -1.64
N LEU A 24 -8.94 -11.57 -1.86
CA LEU A 24 -8.12 -12.45 -2.68
C LEU A 24 -8.74 -12.50 -4.07
N THR A 25 -8.02 -12.05 -5.09
CA THR A 25 -8.56 -11.90 -6.45
C THR A 25 -7.72 -12.67 -7.48
N GLN A 26 -8.38 -13.34 -8.42
CA GLN A 26 -7.76 -13.97 -9.58
C GLN A 26 -8.68 -13.80 -10.80
N GLY A 27 -8.29 -12.98 -11.76
CA GLY A 27 -9.16 -12.65 -12.90
C GLY A 27 -10.46 -11.97 -12.43
N THR A 28 -11.60 -12.58 -12.73
CA THR A 28 -12.92 -12.11 -12.29
C THR A 28 -13.37 -12.68 -10.94
N ASP A 29 -12.65 -13.67 -10.42
CA ASP A 29 -13.02 -14.36 -9.19
C ASP A 29 -12.44 -13.63 -7.98
N GLN A 30 -13.23 -13.56 -6.90
CA GLN A 30 -12.87 -12.85 -5.69
C GLN A 30 -13.39 -13.56 -4.44
N VAL A 31 -12.57 -13.58 -3.40
CA VAL A 31 -12.95 -13.96 -2.03
C VAL A 31 -12.70 -12.78 -1.10
N LYS A 32 -13.76 -12.31 -0.42
CA LYS A 32 -13.66 -11.32 0.65
C LYS A 32 -13.42 -12.01 2.00
N LEU A 33 -12.38 -11.60 2.71
CA LEU A 33 -12.07 -11.96 4.09
C LEU A 33 -12.51 -10.79 4.98
N ASP A 34 -13.75 -10.90 5.46
CA ASP A 34 -14.45 -9.84 6.20
C ASP A 34 -13.73 -9.49 7.51
N GLY A 35 -13.43 -8.20 7.68
CA GLY A 35 -12.79 -7.62 8.86
C GLY A 35 -11.35 -8.08 9.13
N MET A 36 -10.73 -8.87 8.25
CA MET A 36 -9.47 -9.56 8.57
C MET A 36 -8.31 -8.62 8.95
N ALA A 37 -8.34 -7.37 8.49
CA ALA A 37 -7.33 -6.37 8.81
C ALA A 37 -7.69 -5.50 10.03
N ASP A 38 -8.78 -5.79 10.76
CA ASP A 38 -9.28 -5.00 11.90
C ASP A 38 -8.41 -5.03 13.18
N GLY A 39 -7.34 -5.84 13.18
CA GLY A 39 -6.40 -5.98 14.30
C GLY A 39 -6.95 -6.63 15.56
N SER A 40 -8.23 -6.99 15.60
CA SER A 40 -8.86 -7.67 16.72
C SER A 40 -8.49 -9.15 16.82
N GLY A 41 -8.11 -9.74 15.68
CA GLY A 41 -7.85 -11.18 15.53
C GLY A 41 -9.11 -12.05 15.68
N LYS A 42 -10.31 -11.46 15.65
CA LYS A 42 -11.60 -12.15 15.83
C LYS A 42 -12.35 -12.42 14.52
N THR A 43 -11.86 -11.85 13.42
CA THR A 43 -12.49 -11.83 12.10
C THR A 43 -11.56 -12.46 11.05
N GLY A 44 -12.06 -12.68 9.84
CA GLY A 44 -11.30 -13.35 8.77
C GLY A 44 -11.02 -14.84 9.00
N VAL A 45 -9.87 -15.30 8.50
CA VAL A 45 -9.44 -16.71 8.58
C VAL A 45 -8.05 -16.84 9.20
N ALA A 46 -7.82 -17.93 9.93
CA ALA A 46 -6.50 -18.20 10.52
C ALA A 46 -5.38 -18.44 9.48
N GLN A 47 -5.75 -19.01 8.32
CA GLN A 47 -4.84 -19.28 7.21
C GLN A 47 -5.59 -19.48 5.89
N VAL A 48 -4.87 -19.26 4.79
CA VAL A 48 -5.24 -19.63 3.41
C VAL A 48 -4.31 -20.75 2.97
N GLN A 49 -4.87 -21.88 2.54
CA GLN A 49 -4.12 -23.04 2.08
C GLN A 49 -4.37 -23.28 0.60
N PHE A 50 -3.30 -23.44 -0.18
CA PHE A 50 -3.34 -23.73 -1.60
C PHE A 50 -3.28 -25.24 -1.86
N ALA A 51 -3.71 -25.65 -3.06
CA ALA A 51 -3.71 -27.05 -3.46
C ALA A 51 -2.31 -27.69 -3.53
N ASP A 52 -1.26 -26.90 -3.73
CA ASP A 52 0.14 -27.34 -3.72
C ASP A 52 0.72 -27.54 -2.31
N GLY A 53 -0.07 -27.27 -1.27
CA GLY A 53 0.35 -27.34 0.12
C GLY A 53 0.91 -26.04 0.69
N THR A 54 1.07 -24.98 -0.12
CA THR A 54 1.48 -23.66 0.36
C THR A 54 0.44 -23.12 1.33
N VAL A 55 0.91 -22.49 2.41
CA VAL A 55 0.05 -21.85 3.42
C VAL A 55 0.45 -20.40 3.60
N TRP A 56 -0.53 -19.51 3.54
CA TRP A 56 -0.43 -18.14 4.05
C TRP A 56 -1.12 -18.05 5.40
N THR A 57 -0.37 -17.67 6.44
CA THR A 57 -0.91 -17.33 7.76
C THR A 57 -1.72 -16.05 7.72
N ALA A 58 -2.61 -15.85 8.70
CA ALA A 58 -3.37 -14.60 8.82
C ALA A 58 -2.47 -13.35 8.80
N ALA A 59 -1.36 -13.38 9.54
CA ALA A 59 -0.41 -12.27 9.58
C ALA A 59 0.20 -11.98 8.20
N GLN A 60 0.60 -13.02 7.45
CA GLN A 60 1.13 -12.85 6.09
C GLN A 60 0.10 -12.25 5.15
N VAL A 61 -1.15 -12.70 5.21
CA VAL A 61 -2.23 -12.15 4.36
C VAL A 61 -2.46 -10.68 4.68
N VAL A 62 -2.49 -10.29 5.96
CA VAL A 62 -2.59 -8.89 6.37
C VAL A 62 -1.38 -8.09 5.87
N THR A 63 -0.16 -8.59 6.05
CA THR A 63 1.06 -7.91 5.56
C THR A 63 1.05 -7.72 4.04
N MET A 64 0.59 -8.72 3.27
CA MET A 64 0.45 -8.60 1.82
C MET A 64 -0.58 -7.54 1.44
N ALA A 65 -1.72 -7.51 2.13
CA ALA A 65 -2.79 -6.53 1.88
C ALA A 65 -2.36 -5.08 2.19
N ARG A 66 -1.49 -4.90 3.19
CA ARG A 66 -0.90 -3.60 3.57
C ARG A 66 0.27 -3.17 2.70
N ASN A 67 0.70 -4.01 1.76
CA ASN A 67 1.64 -3.63 0.72
C ASN A 67 0.86 -3.17 -0.52
N ILE A 68 0.59 -1.87 -0.59
CA ILE A 68 -0.29 -1.27 -1.57
C ILE A 68 0.55 -0.85 -2.77
N GLN A 69 0.26 -1.43 -3.93
CA GLN A 69 1.03 -1.22 -5.15
C GLN A 69 0.13 -0.58 -6.21
N GLY A 70 0.62 0.49 -6.82
CA GLY A 70 0.04 1.08 -8.01
C GLY A 70 0.51 0.39 -9.29
N THR A 71 0.27 1.07 -10.39
CA THR A 71 0.66 0.71 -11.74
C THR A 71 1.59 1.78 -12.31
N VAL A 72 2.08 1.63 -13.54
CA VAL A 72 2.84 2.71 -14.19
C VAL A 72 1.94 3.88 -14.68
N GLY A 73 0.65 3.85 -14.32
CA GLY A 73 -0.37 4.81 -14.69
C GLY A 73 -0.74 5.71 -13.50
N ASN A 74 -1.82 6.47 -13.65
CA ASN A 74 -2.28 7.34 -12.56
C ASN A 74 -3.19 6.56 -11.63
N ASP A 75 -2.78 6.41 -10.37
CA ASP A 75 -3.51 5.65 -9.38
C ASP A 75 -4.00 6.50 -8.20
N THR A 76 -5.05 6.01 -7.54
CA THR A 76 -5.47 6.51 -6.22
C THR A 76 -5.41 5.36 -5.24
N LEU A 77 -4.38 5.36 -4.41
CA LEU A 77 -4.07 4.28 -3.48
C LEU A 77 -4.58 4.65 -2.10
N ASN A 78 -5.35 3.77 -1.49
CA ASN A 78 -5.98 4.00 -0.19
C ASN A 78 -5.44 2.98 0.81
N GLY A 79 -4.83 3.48 1.88
CA GLY A 79 -4.40 2.72 3.03
C GLY A 79 -5.51 2.44 4.02
N SER A 80 -5.08 1.95 5.16
CA SER A 80 -5.87 1.58 6.31
C SER A 80 -5.49 2.43 7.51
N TRP A 81 -5.99 2.09 8.69
CA TRP A 81 -5.53 2.71 9.94
C TRP A 81 -4.26 2.05 10.49
N GLY A 82 -3.76 1.00 9.81
CA GLY A 82 -2.57 0.26 10.17
C GLY A 82 -1.30 0.89 9.61
N ALA A 83 -0.15 0.25 9.79
CA ALA A 83 1.08 0.65 9.09
C ALA A 83 1.09 0.02 7.70
N ASP A 84 0.98 0.85 6.67
CA ASP A 84 0.92 0.49 5.27
C ASP A 84 2.19 0.92 4.51
N MET A 85 2.46 0.23 3.40
CA MET A 85 3.56 0.55 2.50
C MET A 85 2.99 0.80 1.12
N PHE A 86 3.23 2.00 0.59
CA PHE A 86 2.76 2.44 -0.72
C PHE A 86 3.92 2.49 -1.72
N ASP A 87 3.67 1.99 -2.91
CA ASP A 87 4.55 2.16 -4.06
C ASP A 87 3.72 2.31 -5.33
N GLY A 88 3.51 3.56 -5.74
CA GLY A 88 2.78 3.92 -6.96
C GLY A 88 3.32 3.29 -8.24
N LYS A 89 4.62 2.95 -8.33
CA LYS A 89 5.32 2.50 -9.57
C LYS A 89 5.41 3.54 -10.70
N GLY A 90 4.83 4.72 -10.50
CA GLY A 90 5.01 5.91 -11.31
C GLY A 90 3.75 6.32 -12.07
N GLY A 91 3.65 7.59 -12.44
CA GLY A 91 2.42 8.17 -12.97
C GLY A 91 2.15 9.51 -12.31
N THR A 92 0.87 9.85 -12.15
CA THR A 92 0.40 10.93 -11.28
C THR A 92 -0.51 10.31 -10.23
N ASP A 93 0.08 10.01 -9.08
CA ASP A 93 -0.54 9.20 -8.03
C ASP A 93 -1.00 10.05 -6.85
N VAL A 94 -2.07 9.59 -6.21
CA VAL A 94 -2.52 10.08 -4.90
C VAL A 94 -2.48 8.92 -3.92
N GLU A 95 -1.65 9.02 -2.89
CA GLU A 95 -1.50 8.00 -1.85
C GLU A 95 -2.12 8.53 -0.54
N ILE A 96 -3.18 7.87 -0.07
CA ILE A 96 -3.97 8.29 1.10
C ILE A 96 -3.70 7.28 2.23
N GLY A 97 -2.98 7.70 3.26
CA GLY A 97 -2.57 6.82 4.38
C GLY A 97 -3.76 6.34 5.21
N ASN A 98 -4.62 7.28 5.64
CA ASN A 98 -5.68 7.08 6.64
C ASN A 98 -5.18 6.84 8.08
N GLY A 99 -3.92 7.22 8.35
CA GLY A 99 -3.28 7.15 9.66
C GLY A 99 -2.47 5.87 9.83
N GLY A 100 -1.76 5.77 10.96
CA GLY A 100 -0.77 4.71 11.15
C GLY A 100 0.64 5.16 10.77
N ALA A 101 1.57 4.20 10.81
CA ALA A 101 3.00 4.46 10.58
C ALA A 101 3.35 4.07 9.14
N ASP A 102 2.89 4.87 8.20
CA ASP A 102 2.93 4.55 6.77
C ASP A 102 4.27 4.89 6.13
N THR A 103 4.63 4.13 5.10
CA THR A 103 5.80 4.37 4.26
C THR A 103 5.39 4.58 2.82
N PHE A 104 5.66 5.76 2.28
CA PHE A 104 5.40 6.14 0.90
C PHE A 104 6.70 6.05 0.11
N ILE A 105 6.79 5.16 -0.87
CA ILE A 105 8.00 4.92 -1.66
C ILE A 105 7.96 5.75 -2.94
N PHE A 106 9.00 6.55 -3.15
CA PHE A 106 9.14 7.34 -4.37
C PHE A 106 10.54 7.17 -4.97
N ASN A 107 10.62 6.64 -6.20
CA ASN A 107 11.87 6.50 -6.94
C ASN A 107 11.98 7.56 -8.04
N GLN A 108 13.21 7.80 -8.53
CA GLN A 108 13.38 8.65 -9.71
C GLN A 108 12.63 8.06 -10.91
N GLY A 109 11.96 8.93 -11.67
CA GLY A 109 11.15 8.58 -12.84
C GLY A 109 9.70 8.22 -12.52
N TYR A 110 9.28 8.32 -11.25
CA TYR A 110 7.90 8.06 -10.85
C TYR A 110 6.92 9.18 -11.25
N GLY A 111 7.39 10.32 -11.74
CA GLY A 111 6.49 11.41 -12.10
C GLY A 111 5.99 12.15 -10.86
N HIS A 112 4.68 12.22 -10.65
CA HIS A 112 4.09 13.08 -9.62
C HIS A 112 3.38 12.26 -8.55
N LEU A 113 3.63 12.57 -7.29
CA LEU A 113 2.97 11.95 -6.15
C LEU A 113 2.37 13.03 -5.24
N GLU A 114 1.10 12.87 -4.85
CA GLU A 114 0.48 13.59 -3.75
C GLU A 114 0.25 12.65 -2.57
N ILE A 115 0.84 12.97 -1.42
CA ILE A 115 0.64 12.21 -0.18
C ILE A 115 -0.43 12.92 0.65
N ASN A 116 -1.51 12.20 0.94
CA ASN A 116 -2.54 12.64 1.88
C ASN A 116 -2.49 11.75 3.13
N GLU A 117 -1.67 12.18 4.08
CA GLU A 117 -1.43 11.48 5.34
C GLU A 117 -2.19 12.14 6.50
N TYR A 118 -3.48 12.40 6.26
CA TYR A 118 -4.32 12.95 7.30
C TYR A 118 -4.67 11.87 8.34
N ASP A 119 -4.28 12.12 9.58
CA ASP A 119 -4.54 11.23 10.71
C ASP A 119 -5.36 11.95 11.78
N PHE A 120 -6.61 11.51 11.93
CA PHE A 120 -7.56 12.06 12.91
C PHE A 120 -7.19 11.74 14.36
N TRP A 121 -6.36 10.72 14.60
CA TRP A 121 -6.20 10.08 15.92
C TRP A 121 -4.75 10.05 16.41
N GLY A 122 -3.78 10.41 15.58
CA GLY A 122 -2.34 10.32 15.86
C GLY A 122 -1.51 11.55 15.45
N GLY A 123 -0.19 11.43 15.62
CA GLY A 123 0.81 12.39 15.18
C GLY A 123 1.72 11.80 14.10
N THR A 124 2.74 12.53 13.65
CA THR A 124 3.62 12.11 12.55
C THR A 124 4.61 10.98 12.88
N ALA A 125 4.48 10.34 14.04
CA ALA A 125 5.44 9.34 14.50
C ALA A 125 5.41 8.08 13.61
N GLY A 126 6.55 7.74 13.03
CA GLY A 126 6.70 6.53 12.20
C GLY A 126 6.26 6.68 10.74
N LYS A 127 5.78 7.86 10.34
CA LYS A 127 5.40 8.14 8.95
C LYS A 127 6.62 8.53 8.13
N VAL A 128 6.79 7.93 6.96
CA VAL A 128 8.02 8.01 6.17
C VAL A 128 7.71 8.26 4.70
N LEU A 129 8.27 9.33 4.14
CA LEU A 129 8.53 9.39 2.69
C LEU A 129 9.90 8.77 2.44
N GLN A 130 9.92 7.62 1.78
CA GLN A 130 11.14 6.92 1.40
C GLN A 130 11.54 7.29 -0.02
N LEU A 131 12.52 8.20 -0.13
CA LEU A 131 13.18 8.51 -1.40
C LEU A 131 14.13 7.36 -1.77
N GLY A 132 13.84 6.71 -2.89
CA GLY A 132 14.55 5.52 -3.35
C GLY A 132 15.62 5.80 -4.40
N THR A 133 15.78 4.86 -5.33
CA THR A 133 16.90 4.86 -6.29
C THR A 133 16.87 6.12 -7.17
N GLY A 134 18.04 6.74 -7.36
CA GLY A 134 18.20 7.93 -8.20
C GLY A 134 17.89 9.26 -7.51
N LEU A 135 17.39 9.23 -6.27
CA LEU A 135 17.12 10.41 -5.46
C LEU A 135 18.14 10.49 -4.32
N THR A 136 18.72 11.67 -4.13
CA THR A 136 19.65 11.97 -3.05
C THR A 136 19.29 13.31 -2.43
N ALA A 137 19.73 13.56 -1.21
CA ALA A 137 19.51 14.86 -0.56
C ALA A 137 20.07 16.05 -1.39
N ALA A 138 21.09 15.83 -2.22
CA ALA A 138 21.68 16.86 -3.06
C ALA A 138 20.95 17.06 -4.40
N SER A 139 20.18 16.07 -4.87
CA SER A 139 19.49 16.12 -6.16
C SER A 139 18.03 16.58 -6.06
N VAL A 140 17.49 16.62 -4.84
CA VAL A 140 16.11 17.03 -4.56
C VAL A 140 16.06 18.48 -4.09
N ALA A 141 15.25 19.29 -4.75
CA ALA A 141 14.91 20.63 -4.30
C ALA A 141 13.64 20.61 -3.45
N VAL A 142 13.63 21.34 -2.34
CA VAL A 142 12.48 21.48 -1.44
C VAL A 142 11.96 22.90 -1.51
N THR A 143 10.66 23.06 -1.79
CA THR A 143 10.00 24.37 -1.85
C THR A 143 8.69 24.35 -1.09
N LEU A 144 8.38 25.45 -0.39
CA LEU A 144 7.07 25.69 0.21
C LEU A 144 6.21 26.50 -0.77
N ASN A 145 4.99 26.05 -1.05
CA ASN A 145 4.01 26.80 -1.84
C ASN A 145 2.62 26.67 -1.20
N GLY A 146 2.11 27.80 -0.68
CA GLY A 146 0.92 27.77 0.17
C GLY A 146 1.19 27.02 1.47
N ASN A 147 0.40 25.98 1.72
CA ASN A 147 0.55 25.10 2.88
C ASN A 147 1.26 23.78 2.56
N ASP A 148 1.62 23.57 1.29
CA ASP A 148 2.17 22.29 0.83
C ASP A 148 3.69 22.40 0.64
N ILE A 149 4.38 21.31 0.95
CA ILE A 149 5.82 21.16 0.65
C ILE A 149 5.96 20.34 -0.62
N TYR A 150 6.77 20.84 -1.55
CA TYR A 150 7.11 20.15 -2.79
C TYR A 150 8.57 19.72 -2.77
N LEU A 151 8.81 18.43 -3.02
CA LEU A 151 10.11 17.88 -3.36
C LEU A 151 10.17 17.69 -4.87
N THR A 152 11.20 18.18 -5.54
CA THR A 152 11.31 18.11 -7.01
C THR A 152 12.70 17.67 -7.47
N GLN A 153 12.74 16.87 -8.54
CA GLN A 153 13.95 16.50 -9.27
C GLN A 153 13.62 16.27 -10.75
N GLY A 154 14.07 17.18 -11.62
CA GLY A 154 13.74 17.09 -13.05
C GLY A 154 12.23 17.20 -13.28
N THR A 155 11.62 16.15 -13.82
CA THR A 155 10.15 16.05 -14.02
C THR A 155 9.44 15.40 -12.84
N ASP A 156 10.16 14.90 -11.84
CA ASP A 156 9.57 14.23 -10.70
C ASP A 156 9.18 15.24 -9.61
N GLN A 157 8.06 14.98 -8.95
CA GLN A 157 7.51 15.82 -7.88
C GLN A 157 6.81 14.98 -6.80
N VAL A 158 7.04 15.31 -5.53
CA VAL A 158 6.23 14.84 -4.41
C VAL A 158 5.63 16.06 -3.71
N LYS A 159 4.31 16.07 -3.53
CA LYS A 159 3.56 17.05 -2.73
C LYS A 159 3.21 16.43 -1.37
N LEU A 160 3.55 17.15 -0.30
CA LEU A 160 3.32 16.81 1.10
C LEU A 160 2.41 17.84 1.78
#